data_AF-A0A935EK90-F1
#
_entry.id   AF-A0A935EK90-F1
#
_cell.length_a   1.000
_cell.length_b   1.000
_cell.length_c   1.000
_cell.angle_alpha   90.00
_cell.angle_beta   90.00
_cell.angle_gamma   90.00
#
_symmetry.space_group_name_H-M   'P 1'
#
loop_
_entity.id
_entity.type
_entity.pdbx_description
1 polymer ?
#
loop_
_entity_poly.entity_id
_entity_poly.type
_entity_poly.pdbx_seq_one_letter_code
_entity_poly.pdbx_strand_id
1 'polypeptide(L)' 'MDTITSLEKIHNPYGNQEIELQQVVYAAGGTPMMRLRIKERGARFTIFDIDPLTARHWARIMLAWAAPLAEGSPDTTEEN' A
#
# COMPACT_ATOMS: atom_id res chain seq x y z
N MET A 1 -19.17 4.99 15.99
CA MET A 1 -17.82 4.39 16.12
C MET A 1 -17.19 4.39 14.75
N ASP A 2 -15.92 4.74 14.65
CA ASP A 2 -15.23 4.74 13.36
C ASP A 2 -15.15 3.31 12.83
N THR A 3 -15.32 3.16 11.52
CA THR A 3 -15.24 1.86 10.86
C THR A 3 -13.91 1.76 10.14
N ILE A 4 -13.14 0.73 10.46
CA ILE A 4 -11.88 0.42 9.78
C ILE A 4 -12.07 -0.88 9.01
N THR A 5 -11.82 -0.84 7.71
CA THR A 5 -11.90 -2.00 6.83
C THR A 5 -10.50 -2.28 6.29
N SER A 6 -9.93 -3.44 6.60
CA SER A 6 -8.66 -3.89 6.00
C SER A 6 -8.89 -4.19 4.53
N LEU A 7 -8.04 -3.64 3.66
CA LEU A 7 -8.15 -3.81 2.20
C LEU A 7 -7.13 -4.82 1.69
N GLU A 8 -5.86 -4.70 2.10
CA GLU A 8 -4.78 -5.54 1.59
C GLU A 8 -3.59 -5.58 2.57
N LYS A 9 -2.85 -6.70 2.59
CA LYS A 9 -1.62 -6.86 3.38
C LYS A 9 -0.48 -7.31 2.48
N ILE A 10 0.52 -6.46 2.36
CA ILE A 10 1.67 -6.64 1.47
C ILE A 10 2.91 -6.89 2.31
N HIS A 11 3.62 -7.98 2.01
CA HIS A 11 4.94 -8.22 2.56
C HIS A 11 6.00 -7.62 1.64
N ASN A 12 6.80 -6.67 2.14
CA ASN A 12 7.96 -6.16 1.43
C ASN A 12 9.20 -6.99 1.84
N PRO A 13 9.77 -7.81 0.93
CA PRO A 13 10.92 -8.66 1.26
C PRO A 13 12.15 -7.83 1.62
N TYR A 14 12.26 -6.61 1.09
CA TYR A 14 13.34 -5.70 1.42
C TYR A 14 13.07 -5.05 2.78
N GLY A 15 13.86 -5.41 3.79
CA GLY A 15 13.75 -4.83 5.13
C GLY A 15 12.68 -5.48 6.02
N ASN A 16 12.05 -6.58 5.56
CA ASN A 16 11.06 -7.37 6.30
C ASN A 16 9.93 -6.50 6.86
N GLN A 17 9.37 -5.63 6.02
CA GLN A 17 8.27 -4.74 6.39
C GLN A 17 6.92 -5.37 6.06
N GLU A 18 5.93 -5.16 6.91
CA GLU A 18 4.53 -5.51 6.64
C GLU A 18 3.76 -4.21 6.39
N ILE A 19 3.15 -4.09 5.21
CA ILE A 19 2.32 -2.94 4.83
C ILE A 19 0.86 -3.39 4.83
N GLU A 20 0.01 -2.71 5.57
CA GLU A 20 -1.43 -2.91 5.54
C GLU A 20 -2.13 -1.64 5.06
N LEU A 21 -2.99 -1.79 4.07
CA LEU A 21 -3.87 -0.73 3.58
C LEU A 21 -5.25 -0.90 4.19
N GLN A 22 -5.82 0.17 4.72
CA GLN A 22 -7.13 0.17 5.37
C GLN A 22 -7.96 1.35 4.88
N GLN A 23 -9.27 1.16 4.73
CA GLN A 23 -10.22 2.26 4.62
C GLN A 23 -10.68 2.65 6.02
N VAL A 24 -10.65 3.95 6.33
CA VAL A 24 -11.19 4.52 7.57
C VAL A 24 -12.40 5.39 7.23
N VAL A 25 -13.54 5.07 7.84
CA VAL A 25 -14.77 5.86 7.77
C VAL A 25 -15.07 6.38 9.17
N TYR A 26 -14.99 7.70 9.35
CA TYR A 26 -15.21 8.34 10.65
C TYR A 26 -16.71 8.43 10.98
N ALA A 27 -17.06 8.18 12.23
CA ALA A 27 -18.45 8.19 12.71
C ALA A 27 -19.11 9.56 12.62
N ALA A 28 -18.31 10.63 12.74
CA ALA A 28 -18.77 12.02 12.61
C ALA A 28 -19.09 12.40 11.15
N GLY A 29 -18.91 11.47 10.20
CA GLY A 29 -18.96 11.74 8.77
C GLY A 29 -17.66 12.37 8.27
N GLY A 30 -17.65 12.75 7.00
CA GLY A 30 -16.48 13.31 6.31
C GLY A 30 -15.91 12.37 5.24
N THR A 31 -14.77 12.77 4.67
CA THR A 31 -14.11 12.02 3.60
C THR A 31 -13.53 10.71 4.16
N PRO A 32 -13.86 9.55 3.57
CA PRO A 32 -13.17 8.31 3.87
C PRO A 32 -11.67 8.43 3.56
N MET A 33 -10.83 7.93 4.45
CA MET A 33 -9.37 8.04 4.31
C MET A 33 -8.76 6.68 4.01
N MET A 34 -7.70 6.68 3.22
CA MET A 34 -6.81 5.53 3.07
C MET A 34 -5.76 5.60 4.18
N ARG A 35 -5.83 4.67 5.12
CA ARG A 35 -4.82 4.49 6.16
C ARG A 35 -3.77 3.50 5.70
N LEU A 36 -2.53 3.91 5.85
CA LEU A 36 -1.37 3.06 5.69
C LEU A 36 -0.81 2.69 7.05
N ARG A 37 -0.58 1.40 7.26
CA ARG A 37 0.13 0.89 8.43
C ARG A 37 1.34 0.12 7.95
N ILE A 38 2.51 0.70 8.16
CA ILE A 38 3.79 0.09 7.81
C ILE A 38 4.43 -0.34 9.12
N LYS A 39 4.52 -1.64 9.34
CA LYS A 39 5.29 -2.23 10.44
C LYS A 39 6.69 -2.49 9.93
N GLU A 40 7.64 -1.87 10.61
CA GLU A 40 9.07 -2.07 10.36
C GLU A 40 9.62 -3.16 11.29
N ARG A 41 10.94 -3.31 11.33
CA ARG A 41 11.60 -4.26 12.23
C ARG A 41 11.25 -3.97 13.69
N GLY A 42 10.72 -5.00 14.37
CA GLY A 42 10.38 -4.94 15.79
C GLY A 42 9.02 -4.29 16.04
N ALA A 43 8.97 -3.32 16.97
CA ALA A 43 7.74 -2.67 17.42
C ALA A 43 7.53 -1.26 16.82
N ARG A 44 8.20 -0.95 15.70
CA ARG A 44 8.10 0.35 15.03
C ARG A 44 6.98 0.32 13.99
N PHE A 45 6.09 1.30 14.07
CA PHE A 45 4.98 1.47 13.14
C PHE A 45 4.98 2.89 12.60
N THR A 46 4.86 3.01 11.29
CA THR A 46 4.53 4.25 10.61
C THR A 46 3.07 4.15 10.18
N ILE A 47 2.22 5.03 10.73
CA ILE A 47 0.80 5.07 10.41
C ILE A 47 0.44 6.48 9.97
N PHE A 48 -0.15 6.60 8.79
CA PHE A 48 -0.65 7.87 8.29
C PHE A 48 -1.84 7.65 7.36
N ASP A 49 -2.65 8.71 7.24
CA ASP A 49 -3.88 8.70 6.46
C ASP A 49 -3.71 9.67 5.28
N ILE A 50 -4.21 9.27 4.12
CA ILE A 50 -4.27 10.13 2.93
C ILE A 50 -5.70 10.13 2.37
N ASP A 51 -6.11 11.26 1.81
CA ASP A 51 -7.42 11.40 1.18
C ASP A 51 -7.47 10.67 -0.18
N PRO A 52 -8.67 10.45 -0.76
CA PRO A 52 -8.83 9.73 -2.02
C PRO A 52 -8.08 10.33 -3.22
N LEU A 53 -7.93 11.66 -3.30
CA LEU A 53 -7.22 12.31 -4.41
C LEU A 53 -5.71 12.06 -4.28
N THR A 54 -5.17 12.20 -3.07
CA THR A 54 -3.77 11.90 -2.77
C THR A 54 -3.46 10.42 -3.02
N ALA A 55 -4.33 9.50 -2.57
CA ALA A 55 -4.18 8.06 -2.80
C ALA A 55 -4.15 7.71 -4.29
N ARG A 56 -5.09 8.26 -5.08
CA ARG A 56 -5.13 8.07 -6.53
C ARG A 56 -3.86 8.59 -7.21
N HIS A 57 -3.39 9.76 -6.80
CA HIS A 57 -2.18 10.36 -7.36
C HIS A 57 -0.94 9.49 -7.07
N TRP A 58 -0.80 9.02 -5.83
CA TRP A 58 0.31 8.17 -5.42
C TRP A 58 0.33 6.82 -6.16
N ALA A 59 -0.82 6.14 -6.22
CA ALA A 59 -0.94 4.87 -6.94
C ALA A 59 -0.53 4.99 -8.42
N ARG A 60 -0.97 6.08 -9.09
CA ARG A 60 -0.60 6.35 -10.49
C ARG A 60 0.91 6.54 -10.68
N ILE A 61 1.60 7.20 -9.75
CA ILE A 61 3.06 7.36 -9.80
C ILE A 61 3.76 6.01 -9.64
N MET A 62 3.34 5.21 -8.66
CA MET A 62 3.91 3.88 -8.44
C MET A 62 3.74 2.97 -9.66
N LEU A 63 2.54 2.96 -10.26
CA LEU A 63 2.26 2.19 -11.47
C LEU A 63 3.13 2.65 -12.65
N ALA A 64 3.24 3.97 -12.87
CA ALA A 64 4.06 4.51 -13.95
C ALA A 64 5.55 4.17 -13.78
N TRP A 65 6.06 4.15 -12.54
CA TRP A 65 7.43 3.75 -12.24
C TRP A 65 7.66 2.24 -12.46
N ALA A 66 6.71 1.39 -12.04
CA ALA A 66 6.84 -0.06 -12.12
C ALA A 66 6.71 -0.60 -13.55
N ALA A 67 5.86 0.02 -14.39
CA ALA A 67 5.53 -0.48 -15.73
C ALA A 67 6.76 -0.87 -16.59
N PRO A 68 7.75 0.02 -16.85
CA PRO A 68 8.90 -0.35 -17.68
C PRO A 68 9.83 -1.40 -17.03
N LEU A 69 9.80 -1.55 -15.70
CA LEU A 69 10.66 -2.48 -14.96
C LEU A 69 10.06 -3.89 -14.90
N ALA A 70 8.73 -3.99 -14.89
CA ALA A 70 8.01 -5.25 -14.93
C ALA A 70 8.07 -5.89 -16.33
N GLU A 71 8.02 -5.08 -17.39
CA GLU A 71 8.07 -5.54 -18.78
C GLU A 71 9.49 -5.98 -19.23
N GLY A 72 10.53 -5.56 -18.52
CA GLY A 72 11.93 -5.88 -18.82
C GLY A 72 12.52 -7.07 -18.06
N SER A 73 11.72 -7.80 -17.27
CA SER A 73 12.22 -9.00 -16.58
C SER A 73 12.32 -10.15 -17.59
N PRO A 74 13.52 -10.72 -17.84
CA PRO A 74 13.62 -11.90 -18.69
C PRO A 74 12.83 -13.01 -18.01
N ASP A 75 11.83 -13.50 -18.73
CA ASP A 75 11.07 -14.69 -18.37
C ASP A 75 12.09 -15.83 -18.31
N THR A 76 12.46 -16.26 -17.09
CA THR A 76 13.28 -17.46 -16.87
C THR A 76 12.42 -18.68 -17.18
N THR A 77 12.08 -18.85 -18.45
CA THR A 77 11.54 -20.09 -19.00
C THR A 77 12.60 -20.62 -19.97
N GLU A 78 13.73 -21.07 -19.41
CA GLU A 78 14.56 -22.09 -20.07
C GLU A 78 13.94 -23.46 -19.71
N GLU A 79 13.01 -23.93 -20.54
CA GLU A 79 12.75 -25.37 -20.67
C GLU A 79 13.63 -25.89 -21.81
N ASN A 80 14.52 -26.83 -21.47
CA ASN A 80 15.27 -27.67 -22.39
C ASN A 80 15.20 -29.10 -21.88
#